data_AF-A0A817RQK6-F1
#
_entry.id   AF-A0A817RQK6-F1
#
_cell.length_a   1.000
_cell.length_b   1.000
_cell.length_c   1.000
_cell.angle_alpha   90.00
_cell.angle_beta   90.00
_cell.angle_gamma   90.00
#
_symmetry.space_group_name_H-M   'P 1'
#
loop_
_entity.id
_entity.type
_entity.pdbx_description
1 polymer ?
#
loop_
_entity_poly.entity_id
_entity_poly.type
_entity_poly.pdbx_seq_one_letter_code
_entity_poly.pdbx_strand_id
1 'polypeptide(L)'
;MLGTVFRIVSPKFNTQDNNWVLPLEICSEDDREYQQIFEHEKCELVGENPTYYNSAELMYRVGDYDTSEKYFNEYLKMPTSTIDTIQGYAGLSKVYGRTKNEEFQMQCINKSYEIIKAEHTAIENSNELDELNKLLNDTLLNEDESSDIQMILTQVFKFFHSSISFY
;
A
#
# COMPACT_ATOMS: atom_id res chain seq x y z
N MET A 1 -0.52 -7.63 -7.71
CA MET A 1 -0.63 -7.35 -9.15
C MET A 1 -2.09 -7.33 -9.49
N LEU A 2 -2.66 -6.21 -9.90
CA LEU A 2 -3.78 -6.24 -10.83
C LEU A 2 -3.24 -5.68 -12.14
N GLY A 3 -2.64 -6.59 -12.91
CA GLY A 3 -1.99 -6.29 -14.17
C GLY A 3 -3.00 -6.08 -15.29
N THR A 4 -2.50 -5.90 -16.51
CA THR A 4 -3.35 -5.89 -17.70
C THR A 4 -4.04 -7.24 -17.85
N VAL A 5 -5.38 -7.23 -17.91
CA VAL A 5 -6.16 -8.44 -18.21
C VAL A 5 -6.22 -8.60 -19.72
N PHE A 6 -5.83 -9.78 -20.19
CA PHE A 6 -5.88 -10.15 -21.59
C PHE A 6 -6.89 -11.27 -21.80
N ARG A 7 -7.69 -11.16 -22.86
CA ARG A 7 -8.53 -12.24 -23.36
C ARG A 7 -7.76 -13.03 -24.41
N ILE A 8 -7.77 -14.36 -24.30
CA ILE A 8 -7.28 -15.24 -25.35
C ILE A 8 -8.39 -15.41 -26.38
N VAL A 9 -8.21 -14.92 -27.60
CA VAL A 9 -9.29 -14.84 -28.60
C VAL A 9 -9.42 -16.10 -29.46
N SER A 10 -8.29 -16.64 -29.93
CA SER A 10 -8.31 -17.81 -30.82
C SER A 10 -6.96 -18.54 -30.82
N PRO A 11 -6.74 -19.46 -29.87
CA PRO A 11 -5.57 -20.32 -29.85
C PRO A 11 -5.45 -21.11 -31.15
N LYS A 12 -4.27 -21.08 -31.78
CA LYS A 12 -3.99 -21.87 -32.97
C LYS A 12 -2.70 -22.64 -32.81
N PHE A 13 -2.74 -23.91 -33.14
CA PHE A 13 -1.52 -24.73 -33.20
C PHE A 13 -0.84 -24.52 -34.55
N ASN A 14 0.39 -24.04 -34.52
CA ASN A 14 1.24 -23.91 -35.68
C ASN A 14 2.01 -25.22 -35.89
N THR A 15 1.63 -25.96 -36.92
CA THR A 15 2.24 -27.26 -37.25
C THR A 15 3.62 -27.15 -37.86
N GLN A 16 4.00 -25.99 -38.43
CA GLN A 16 5.34 -25.77 -38.98
C GLN A 16 6.37 -25.61 -37.86
N ASP A 17 6.03 -24.81 -36.83
CA ASP A 17 6.91 -24.51 -35.70
C ASP A 17 6.66 -25.39 -34.46
N ASN A 18 5.69 -26.31 -34.55
CA ASN A 18 5.25 -27.21 -33.49
C ASN A 18 4.96 -26.49 -32.15
N ASN A 19 4.26 -25.35 -32.22
CA ASN A 19 3.95 -24.51 -31.07
C ASN A 19 2.50 -23.99 -31.08
N TRP A 20 2.04 -23.48 -29.94
CA TRP A 20 0.76 -22.79 -29.82
C TRP A 20 0.95 -21.29 -29.95
N VAL A 21 0.15 -20.66 -30.81
CA VAL A 21 0.01 -19.21 -30.91
C VAL A 21 -1.26 -18.81 -30.18
N LEU A 22 -1.13 -17.95 -29.17
CA LEU A 22 -2.23 -17.45 -28.34
C LEU A 22 -2.38 -15.95 -28.59
N PRO A 23 -3.26 -15.51 -29.51
CA PRO A 23 -3.56 -14.10 -29.68
C PRO A 23 -4.21 -13.55 -28.42
N LEU A 24 -3.63 -12.46 -27.90
CA LEU A 24 -4.11 -11.75 -26.72
C LEU A 24 -4.76 -10.44 -27.16
N GLU A 25 -5.94 -10.16 -26.62
CA GLU A 25 -6.62 -8.87 -26.74
C GLU A 25 -6.68 -8.22 -25.36
N ILE A 26 -6.39 -6.92 -25.29
CA ILE A 26 -6.51 -6.16 -24.03
C ILE A 26 -8.00 -5.95 -23.77
N CYS A 27 -8.47 -6.39 -22.61
CA CYS A 27 -9.84 -6.13 -22.20
C CYS A 27 -10.01 -4.65 -21.85
N SER A 28 -11.11 -4.05 -22.30
CA SER A 28 -11.50 -2.70 -21.89
C SER A 28 -12.22 -2.72 -20.54
N GLU A 29 -12.26 -1.59 -19.83
CA GLU A 29 -13.03 -1.47 -18.58
C GLU A 29 -14.55 -1.67 -18.79
N ASP A 30 -15.01 -1.49 -20.03
CA ASP A 30 -16.40 -1.69 -20.45
C ASP A 30 -16.73 -3.16 -20.80
N ASP A 31 -15.72 -4.07 -20.84
CA ASP A 31 -15.98 -5.48 -21.05
C ASP A 31 -16.74 -6.06 -19.85
N ARG A 32 -18.00 -6.46 -20.07
CA ARG A 32 -18.87 -7.03 -19.03
C ARG A 32 -18.22 -8.20 -18.27
N GLU A 33 -17.43 -9.02 -18.96
CA GLU A 33 -16.70 -10.14 -18.35
C GLU A 33 -15.57 -9.65 -17.43
N TYR A 34 -14.89 -8.57 -17.81
CA TYR A 34 -13.88 -7.92 -16.95
C TYR A 34 -14.53 -7.32 -15.70
N GLN A 35 -15.69 -6.66 -15.85
CA GLN A 35 -16.42 -6.10 -14.71
C GLN A 35 -16.78 -7.17 -13.68
N GLN A 36 -17.19 -8.36 -14.12
CA GLN A 36 -17.51 -9.47 -13.20
C GLN A 36 -16.27 -9.99 -12.46
N ILE A 37 -15.12 -10.11 -13.15
CA ILE A 37 -13.86 -10.51 -12.53
C ILE A 37 -13.41 -9.45 -11.52
N PHE A 38 -13.47 -8.18 -11.92
CA PHE A 38 -13.11 -7.06 -11.06
C PHE A 38 -14.01 -6.97 -9.82
N GLU A 39 -15.33 -7.15 -9.97
CA GLU A 39 -16.27 -7.20 -8.85
C GLU A 39 -15.96 -8.37 -7.90
N HIS A 40 -15.64 -9.55 -8.45
CA HIS A 40 -15.25 -10.69 -7.64
C HIS A 40 -13.96 -10.44 -6.85
N GLU A 41 -12.91 -9.95 -7.51
CA GLU A 41 -11.64 -9.61 -6.87
C GLU A 41 -11.80 -8.47 -5.85
N LYS A 42 -12.63 -7.48 -6.15
CA LYS A 42 -13.00 -6.42 -5.20
C LYS A 42 -13.69 -7.00 -3.97
N CYS A 43 -14.65 -7.91 -4.14
CA CYS A 43 -15.31 -8.58 -3.01
C CYS A 43 -14.33 -9.42 -2.18
N GLU A 44 -13.42 -10.16 -2.82
CA GLU A 44 -12.37 -10.92 -2.13
C GLU A 44 -11.39 -10.01 -1.36
N LEU A 45 -11.02 -8.87 -1.94
CA LEU A 45 -10.05 -7.95 -1.35
C LEU A 45 -10.63 -7.05 -0.27
N VAL A 46 -11.89 -6.65 -0.40
CA VAL A 46 -12.48 -5.55 0.37
C VAL A 46 -13.66 -6.00 1.24
N GLY A 47 -14.24 -7.17 0.95
CA GLY A 47 -15.45 -7.69 1.60
C GLY A 47 -16.73 -6.96 1.19
N GLU A 48 -17.86 -7.34 1.81
CA GLU A 48 -19.19 -6.78 1.50
C GLU A 48 -19.39 -5.34 1.99
N ASN A 49 -18.54 -4.86 2.92
CA ASN A 49 -18.61 -3.52 3.49
C ASN A 49 -17.27 -2.79 3.34
N PRO A 50 -16.98 -2.20 2.16
CA PRO A 50 -15.75 -1.47 1.91
C PRO A 50 -15.57 -0.31 2.89
N THR A 51 -14.48 -0.34 3.65
CA THR A 51 -14.00 0.85 4.37
C THR A 51 -13.26 1.77 3.39
N TYR A 52 -13.12 3.05 3.76
CA TYR A 52 -12.28 3.98 2.98
C TYR A 52 -10.83 3.48 2.87
N TYR A 53 -10.29 2.87 3.92
CA TYR A 53 -8.96 2.26 3.88
C TYR A 53 -8.85 1.13 2.85
N ASN A 54 -9.77 0.14 2.90
CA ASN A 54 -9.72 -0.98 1.96
C ASN A 54 -9.95 -0.51 0.51
N SER A 55 -10.80 0.50 0.33
CA SER A 55 -11.03 1.12 -0.99
C SER A 55 -9.77 1.84 -1.49
N ALA A 56 -9.06 2.56 -0.62
CA ALA A 56 -7.81 3.23 -0.96
C ALA A 56 -6.70 2.24 -1.34
N GLU A 57 -6.55 1.17 -0.58
CA GLU A 57 -5.60 0.07 -0.87
C GLU A 57 -5.94 -0.63 -2.19
N LEU A 58 -7.22 -0.87 -2.49
CA LEU A 58 -7.62 -1.42 -3.78
C LEU A 58 -7.22 -0.48 -4.93
N MET A 59 -7.53 0.81 -4.81
CA MET A 59 -7.19 1.81 -5.83
C MET A 59 -5.67 1.94 -6.03
N TYR A 60 -4.90 1.88 -4.94
CA TYR A 60 -3.44 1.84 -5.01
C TYR A 60 -2.94 0.62 -5.82
N ARG A 61 -3.52 -0.57 -5.57
CA ARG A 61 -3.13 -1.83 -6.23
C ARG A 61 -3.45 -1.86 -7.72
N VAL A 62 -4.49 -1.16 -8.16
CA VAL A 62 -4.87 -1.03 -9.58
C VAL A 62 -4.17 0.13 -10.28
N GLY A 63 -3.35 0.90 -9.55
CA GLY A 63 -2.60 2.02 -10.11
C GLY A 63 -3.39 3.32 -10.26
N ASP A 64 -4.63 3.36 -9.79
CA ASP A 64 -5.41 4.61 -9.69
C ASP A 64 -4.99 5.37 -8.43
N TYR A 65 -3.82 5.99 -8.52
CA TYR A 65 -3.20 6.73 -7.42
C TYR A 65 -4.00 7.97 -7.03
N ASP A 66 -4.65 8.63 -7.98
CA ASP A 66 -5.48 9.82 -7.71
C ASP A 66 -6.70 9.47 -6.86
N THR A 67 -7.38 8.35 -7.18
CA THR A 67 -8.53 7.88 -6.39
C THR A 67 -8.07 7.27 -5.07
N SER A 68 -6.93 6.57 -5.05
CA SER A 68 -6.32 6.06 -3.82
C SER A 68 -6.02 7.18 -2.81
N GLU A 69 -5.39 8.27 -3.27
CA GLU A 69 -5.08 9.43 -2.44
C GLU A 69 -6.35 10.02 -1.82
N LYS A 70 -7.41 10.20 -2.62
CA LYS A 70 -8.70 10.70 -2.14
C LYS A 70 -9.27 9.81 -1.04
N TYR A 71 -9.27 8.49 -1.23
CA TYR A 71 -9.82 7.58 -0.23
C TYR A 71 -9.00 7.51 1.05
N PHE A 72 -7.66 7.55 0.98
CA PHE A 72 -6.85 7.65 2.19
C PHE A 72 -7.07 8.99 2.93
N ASN A 73 -7.24 10.09 2.19
CA ASN A 73 -7.59 11.37 2.78
C ASN A 73 -8.96 11.36 3.47
N GLU A 74 -9.98 10.72 2.88
CA GLU A 74 -11.29 10.53 3.52
C GLU A 74 -11.19 9.62 4.75
N TYR A 75 -10.40 8.55 4.69
CA TYR A 75 -10.14 7.68 5.83
C TYR A 75 -9.53 8.45 7.01
N LEU A 76 -8.56 9.33 6.76
CA LEU A 76 -7.91 10.17 7.79
C LEU A 76 -8.80 11.29 8.35
N LYS A 77 -9.93 11.62 7.71
CA LYS A 77 -10.93 12.56 8.26
C LYS A 77 -11.86 11.90 9.27
N MET A 78 -11.93 10.57 9.26
CA MET A 78 -12.80 9.83 10.17
C MET A 78 -12.21 9.79 11.59
N PRO A 79 -13.05 9.65 12.63
CA PRO A 79 -12.56 9.30 13.96
C PRO A 79 -11.94 7.89 13.91
N THR A 80 -10.62 7.82 13.85
CA THR A 80 -9.83 6.59 13.74
C THR A 80 -8.99 6.36 14.99
N SER A 81 -8.62 5.12 15.28
CA SER A 81 -7.62 4.85 16.33
C SER A 81 -6.25 5.41 15.96
N THR A 82 -5.31 5.44 16.91
CA THR A 82 -3.91 5.83 16.62
C THR A 82 -3.30 4.93 15.55
N ILE A 83 -3.51 3.60 15.65
CA ILE A 83 -3.01 2.62 14.68
C ILE A 83 -3.59 2.87 13.30
N ASP A 84 -4.91 3.06 13.21
CA ASP A 84 -5.60 3.38 11.96
C ASP A 84 -5.08 4.68 11.33
N THR A 85 -4.81 5.69 12.15
CA THR A 85 -4.26 6.97 11.68
C THR A 85 -2.86 6.79 11.08
N ILE A 86 -2.01 5.98 11.72
CA ILE A 86 -0.69 5.61 11.18
C ILE A 86 -0.83 4.85 9.87
N GLN A 87 -1.79 3.90 9.79
CA GLN A 87 -2.08 3.17 8.55
C GLN A 87 -2.54 4.10 7.41
N GLY A 88 -3.34 5.12 7.71
CA GLY A 88 -3.76 6.10 6.71
C GLY A 88 -2.59 6.91 6.15
N TYR A 89 -1.69 7.39 7.00
CA TYR A 89 -0.48 8.11 6.56
C TYR A 89 0.53 7.18 5.85
N ALA A 90 0.64 5.92 6.29
CA ALA A 90 1.41 4.89 5.61
C ALA A 90 0.87 4.59 4.20
N GLY A 91 -0.46 4.57 4.03
CA GLY A 91 -1.10 4.43 2.73
C GLY A 91 -0.78 5.61 1.80
N LEU A 92 -0.93 6.84 2.30
CA LEU A 92 -0.59 8.04 1.53
C LEU A 92 0.89 8.10 1.15
N SER A 93 1.81 7.71 2.03
CA SER A 93 3.24 7.73 1.70
C SER A 93 3.57 6.80 0.54
N LYS A 94 2.92 5.63 0.44
CA LYS A 94 3.05 4.72 -0.72
C LYS A 94 2.54 5.37 -2.00
N VAL A 95 1.36 6.01 -1.95
CA VAL A 95 0.79 6.73 -3.10
C VAL A 95 1.73 7.82 -3.60
N TYR A 96 2.27 8.64 -2.68
CA TYR A 96 3.20 9.70 -3.04
C TYR A 96 4.56 9.19 -3.52
N GLY A 97 5.05 8.07 -2.99
CA GLY A 97 6.23 7.40 -3.52
C GLY A 97 6.04 6.96 -4.98
N ARG A 98 4.88 6.37 -5.32
CA ARG A 98 4.58 5.94 -6.69
C ARG A 98 4.38 7.10 -7.67
N THR A 99 3.84 8.21 -7.20
CA THR A 99 3.67 9.43 -8.01
C THR A 99 4.91 10.33 -8.03
N LYS A 100 6.01 9.90 -7.39
CA LYS A 100 7.28 10.64 -7.27
C LYS A 100 7.14 12.01 -6.61
N ASN A 101 6.19 12.13 -5.68
CA ASN A 101 5.97 13.32 -4.89
C ASN A 101 6.68 13.22 -3.54
N GLU A 102 8.00 13.33 -3.57
CA GLU A 102 8.89 13.08 -2.43
C GLU A 102 8.57 13.97 -1.22
N GLU A 103 8.19 15.24 -1.45
CA GLU A 103 7.84 16.16 -0.37
C GLU A 103 6.65 15.64 0.44
N PHE A 104 5.56 15.29 -0.24
CA PHE A 104 4.35 14.79 0.43
C PHE A 104 4.53 13.38 0.99
N GLN A 105 5.33 12.53 0.34
CA GLN A 105 5.74 11.25 0.90
C GLN A 105 6.43 11.45 2.24
N MET A 106 7.39 12.38 2.31
CA MET A 106 8.13 12.69 3.53
C MET A 106 7.25 13.29 4.63
N GLN A 107 6.30 14.16 4.27
CA GLN A 107 5.33 14.69 5.22
C GLN A 107 4.49 13.57 5.87
N CYS A 108 4.05 12.59 5.08
CA CYS A 108 3.27 11.46 5.58
C CYS A 108 4.09 10.58 6.53
N ILE A 109 5.34 10.26 6.16
CA ILE A 109 6.25 9.49 7.01
C ILE A 109 6.51 10.20 8.34
N ASN A 110 6.78 11.51 8.29
CA ASN A 110 7.02 12.30 9.50
C ASN A 110 5.81 12.34 10.42
N LYS A 111 4.59 12.47 9.87
CA LYS A 111 3.36 12.42 10.66
C LYS A 111 3.17 11.07 11.35
N SER A 112 3.38 9.95 10.64
CA SER A 112 3.36 8.62 11.25
C SER A 112 4.37 8.53 12.40
N TYR A 113 5.59 9.05 12.21
CA TYR A 113 6.62 9.04 13.24
C TYR A 113 6.27 9.90 14.46
N GLU A 114 5.72 11.10 14.27
CA GLU A 114 5.31 11.98 15.37
C GLU A 114 4.26 11.33 16.26
N ILE A 115 3.28 10.64 15.65
CA ILE A 115 2.24 9.90 16.36
C ILE A 115 2.86 8.75 17.16
N ILE A 116 3.72 7.94 16.52
CA ILE A 116 4.44 6.84 17.18
C ILE A 116 5.24 7.35 18.38
N LYS A 117 5.96 8.46 18.21
CA LYS A 117 6.78 9.05 19.26
C LYS A 117 5.93 9.55 20.43
N ALA A 118 4.79 10.16 20.15
CA ALA A 118 3.86 10.62 21.18
C ALA A 118 3.33 9.44 22.02
N GLU A 119 2.93 8.34 21.36
CA GLU A 119 2.46 7.12 22.02
C GLU A 119 3.58 6.42 22.81
N HIS A 120 4.79 6.33 22.25
CA HIS A 120 5.95 5.75 22.95
C HIS A 120 6.33 6.56 24.21
N THR A 121 6.14 7.88 24.19
CA THR A 121 6.40 8.71 25.38
C THR A 121 5.32 8.50 26.46
N ALA A 122 4.14 8.03 26.06
CA ALA A 122 3.03 7.73 26.97
C ALA A 122 3.03 6.28 27.48
N ILE A 123 3.70 5.35 26.79
CA ILE A 123 3.67 3.91 27.05
C ILE A 123 5.08 3.41 27.38
N GLU A 124 5.37 3.15 28.66
CA GLU A 124 6.67 2.65 29.12
C GLU A 124 6.89 1.14 28.88
N ASN A 125 5.87 0.36 28.49
CA ASN A 125 5.98 -1.04 28.10
C ASN A 125 4.67 -1.51 27.45
N SER A 126 4.70 -2.09 26.23
CA SER A 126 3.52 -2.76 25.66
C SER A 126 3.83 -3.47 24.33
N ASN A 127 3.19 -4.63 24.12
CA ASN A 127 3.12 -5.36 22.84
C ASN A 127 2.60 -4.49 21.67
N GLU A 128 1.85 -3.42 21.95
CA GLU A 128 1.37 -2.48 20.92
C GLU A 128 2.52 -1.72 20.24
N LEU A 129 3.63 -1.49 20.95
CA LEU A 129 4.81 -0.85 20.38
C LEU A 129 5.49 -1.74 19.34
N ASP A 130 5.49 -3.07 19.57
CA ASP A 130 6.04 -4.04 18.62
C ASP A 130 5.18 -4.14 17.36
N GLU A 131 3.86 -4.08 17.49
CA GLU A 131 2.95 -4.00 16.33
C GLU A 131 3.13 -2.70 15.55
N LEU A 132 3.30 -1.57 16.25
CA LEU A 132 3.59 -0.27 15.65
C LEU A 132 4.91 -0.27 14.86
N ASN A 133 5.96 -0.84 15.47
CA ASN A 133 7.28 -0.95 14.87
C ASN A 133 7.28 -1.89 13.67
N LYS A 134 6.54 -3.00 13.76
CA LYS A 134 6.36 -3.92 12.63
C LYS A 134 5.62 -3.22 11.48
N LEU A 135 4.54 -2.50 11.77
CA LEU A 135 3.77 -1.76 10.75
C LEU A 135 4.62 -0.69 10.06
N LEU A 136 5.45 0.02 10.82
CA LEU A 136 6.37 1.02 10.29
C LEU A 136 7.42 0.37 9.38
N ASN A 137 8.00 -0.76 9.80
CA ASN A 137 8.96 -1.52 9.01
C ASN A 137 8.33 -2.07 7.72
N ASP A 138 7.13 -2.65 7.78
CA ASP A 138 6.42 -3.17 6.61
C ASP A 138 6.04 -2.06 5.61
N THR A 139 5.83 -0.83 6.12
CA THR A 139 5.53 0.37 5.32
C THR A 139 6.78 0.97 4.68
N LEU A 140 7.93 0.96 5.38
CA LEU A 140 9.16 1.64 4.94
C LEU A 140 10.20 0.72 4.25
N LEU A 141 10.11 -0.60 4.40
CA LEU A 141 11.10 -1.57 3.85
C LEU A 141 10.65 -2.26 2.55
N ASN A 142 9.41 -2.06 2.11
CA ASN A 142 8.96 -2.63 0.84
C ASN A 142 9.14 -1.61 -0.28
N GLU A 143 10.19 -1.87 -1.05
CA GLU A 143 10.58 -1.30 -2.35
C GLU A 143 11.74 -0.30 -2.29
N ASP A 144 12.85 -0.76 -2.89
CA ASP A 144 13.96 0.05 -3.39
C ASP A 144 13.46 1.41 -3.91
N GLU A 145 13.87 2.50 -3.25
CA GLU A 145 14.28 3.80 -3.83
C GLU A 145 14.13 4.94 -2.79
N SER A 146 15.23 5.28 -2.11
CA SER A 146 15.64 6.65 -1.70
C SER A 146 16.62 6.60 -0.52
N SER A 147 17.79 7.24 -0.65
CA SER A 147 18.80 7.30 0.44
C SER A 147 18.30 8.07 1.66
N ASP A 148 17.34 8.97 1.48
CA ASP A 148 16.80 9.79 2.56
C ASP A 148 15.84 9.00 3.45
N ILE A 149 15.09 8.07 2.86
CA ILE A 149 14.29 7.08 3.59
C ILE A 149 15.20 6.14 4.37
N GLN A 150 16.34 5.72 3.81
CA GLN A 150 17.35 4.94 4.56
C GLN A 150 17.98 5.71 5.72
N MET A 151 18.22 7.02 5.57
CA MET A 151 18.75 7.85 6.65
C MET A 151 17.75 7.97 7.80
N ILE A 152 16.45 8.10 7.49
CA ILE A 152 15.39 8.16 8.49
C ILE A 152 15.17 6.80 9.13
N LEU A 153 15.15 5.71 8.35
CA LEU A 153 15.19 4.34 8.86
C LEU A 153 16.37 4.14 9.82
N THR A 154 17.54 4.67 9.50
CA THR A 154 18.73 4.60 10.37
C THR A 154 18.58 5.41 11.65
N GLN A 155 17.94 6.59 11.61
CA GLN A 155 17.65 7.39 12.81
C GLN A 155 16.59 6.73 13.70
N VAL A 156 15.57 6.14 13.08
CA VAL A 156 14.52 5.33 13.73
C VAL A 156 15.16 4.12 14.40
N PHE A 157 15.96 3.32 13.68
CA PHE A 157 16.71 2.19 14.24
C PHE A 157 17.65 2.60 15.39
N LYS A 158 18.36 3.72 15.27
CA LYS A 158 19.27 4.22 16.33
C LYS A 158 18.50 4.64 17.58
N PHE A 159 17.35 5.29 17.43
CA PHE A 159 16.48 5.66 18.55
C PHE A 159 15.96 4.42 19.30
N PHE A 160 15.63 3.34 18.56
CA PHE A 160 15.16 2.09 19.17
C PHE A 160 16.27 1.24 19.79
N HIS A 161 17.49 1.21 19.24
CA HIS A 161 18.61 0.46 19.83
C HIS A 161 19.30 1.18 20.99
N SER A 162 19.21 2.51 21.11
CA SER A 162 19.72 3.21 22.30
C SER A 162 18.90 2.94 23.56
N SER A 163 17.65 2.47 23.43
CA SER A 163 16.73 2.23 24.54
C SER A 163 16.80 0.80 25.10
N ILE A 164 17.53 -0.11 24.45
CA ILE A 164 17.77 -1.49 24.91
C ILE A 164 19.11 -1.63 25.67
N SER A 165 19.96 -0.60 25.65
CA SER A 165 21.29 -0.67 26.27
C SER A 165 21.35 -0.10 27.70
N PHE A 166 20.35 -0.39 28.53
CA PHE A 166 20.42 -0.25 29.99
C PHE A 166 19.67 -1.40 30.67
N TYR A 167 20.22 -2.60 30.61
CA TYR A 167 20.16 -3.61 31.68
C TYR A 167 21.46 -4.41 31.70
#